data_AF-A0A1C5XRF2-F1
#
_entry.id   AF-A0A1C5XRF2-F1
#
_cell.length_a   1.000
_cell.length_b   1.000
_cell.length_c   1.000
_cell.angle_alpha   90.00
_cell.angle_beta   90.00
_cell.angle_gamma   90.00
#
_symmetry.space_group_name_H-M   'P 1'
#
loop_
_entity.id
_entity.type
_entity.pdbx_description
1 polymer ?
#
loop_
_entity_poly.entity_id
_entity_poly.type
_entity_poly.pdbx_seq_one_letter_code
_entity_poly.pdbx_strand_id
1 'polypeptide(L)' 'MCKYCDNHEDYYEGSLLTAKIELGFGGDEYIWVLIDPDTKKLGIVVLNPRTSEQRESFIKVNYCPICGRRIKK' A
#
# COMPACT_ATOMS: atom_id res chain seq x y z
N MET A 1 15.15 9.72 13.65
CA MET A 1 14.62 8.65 12.78
C MET A 1 13.40 7.90 13.31
N CYS A 2 12.27 8.53 12.98
CA CYS A 2 10.90 8.09 12.67
C CYS A 2 10.20 9.39 12.21
N LYS A 3 9.24 9.45 11.29
CA LYS A 3 7.91 8.81 11.37
C LYS A 3 7.65 7.79 10.27
N TYR A 4 8.42 7.86 9.19
CA TYR A 4 8.74 6.76 8.28
C TYR A 4 10.25 6.82 8.02
N CYS A 5 10.92 6.97 9.17
CA CYS A 5 12.33 7.19 9.46
C CYS A 5 13.10 8.11 8.49
N ASP A 6 12.62 9.35 8.46
CA ASP A 6 13.25 10.65 8.16
C ASP A 6 13.38 11.17 6.72
N ASN A 7 13.58 10.40 5.65
CA ASN A 7 13.41 10.93 4.29
C ASN A 7 13.67 9.85 3.25
N HIS A 8 12.70 9.55 2.41
CA HIS A 8 12.86 8.78 1.19
C HIS A 8 11.56 9.02 0.42
N GLU A 9 11.58 9.99 -0.49
CA GLU A 9 10.45 10.27 -1.40
C GLU A 9 10.05 8.98 -2.14
N ASP A 10 11.04 8.14 -2.44
CA ASP A 10 10.95 6.81 -3.03
C ASP A 10 9.86 5.90 -2.40
N TYR A 11 9.62 5.99 -1.07
CA TYR A 11 8.59 5.16 -0.41
C TYR A 11 7.16 5.63 -0.64
N TYR A 12 6.99 6.89 -1.03
CA TYR A 12 5.70 7.45 -1.40
C TYR A 12 5.49 7.47 -2.91
N GLU A 13 6.56 7.29 -3.69
CA GLU A 13 6.53 7.23 -5.16
C GLU A 13 6.07 5.87 -5.70
N GLY A 14 6.02 4.83 -4.86
CA GLY A 14 5.67 3.48 -5.29
C GLY A 14 4.99 2.61 -4.24
N SER A 15 4.58 1.43 -4.67
CA SER A 15 4.04 0.41 -3.78
C SER A 15 5.15 -0.25 -2.95
N LEU A 16 4.91 -0.39 -1.65
CA LEU A 16 5.72 -1.21 -0.74
C LEU A 16 5.78 -2.68 -1.18
N LEU A 17 4.68 -3.19 -1.72
CA LEU A 17 4.56 -4.56 -2.20
C LEU A 17 3.66 -4.58 -3.42
N THR A 18 4.09 -5.32 -4.45
CA THR A 18 3.25 -5.72 -5.57
C THR A 18 3.07 -7.23 -5.54
N ALA A 19 1.85 -7.68 -5.74
CA ALA A 19 1.54 -9.08 -5.91
C ALA A 19 0.57 -9.24 -7.07
N LYS A 20 0.66 -10.40 -7.72
CA LYS A 20 -0.29 -10.86 -8.73
C LYS A 20 -0.85 -12.19 -8.27
N ILE A 21 -2.17 -12.32 -8.24
CA ILE A 21 -2.87 -13.56 -7.91
C ILE A 21 -3.67 -13.99 -9.14
N GLU A 22 -3.53 -15.25 -9.55
CA GLU A 22 -4.32 -15.83 -10.64
C GLU A 22 -5.55 -16.53 -10.04
N LEU A 23 -6.75 -16.06 -10.39
CA LEU A 23 -8.04 -16.58 -9.91
C LEU A 23 -8.71 -17.53 -10.93
N GLY A 24 -7.94 -18.09 -11.87
CA GLY A 24 -8.45 -18.94 -12.94
C GLY A 24 -9.48 -18.22 -13.81
N PHE A 25 -10.74 -18.67 -13.78
CA PHE A 25 -11.82 -18.05 -14.56
C PHE A 25 -12.08 -16.58 -14.20
N GLY A 26 -11.71 -16.15 -12.99
CA GLY A 26 -11.78 -14.75 -12.55
C GLY A 26 -10.74 -13.83 -13.19
N GLY A 27 -9.74 -14.40 -13.86
CA GLY A 27 -8.59 -13.67 -14.39
C GLY A 27 -7.54 -13.38 -13.32
N ASP A 28 -6.68 -12.41 -13.62
CA ASP A 28 -5.62 -11.97 -12.72
C ASP A 28 -6.10 -10.84 -11.82
N GLU A 29 -5.67 -10.83 -10.56
CA GLU A 29 -5.77 -9.66 -9.68
C GLU A 29 -4.38 -9.13 -9.35
N TYR A 30 -4.19 -7.84 -9.61
CA TYR A 30 -3.00 -7.12 -9.20
C TYR A 30 -3.27 -6.41 -7.88
N ILE A 31 -2.38 -6.60 -6.92
CA ILE A 31 -2.50 -6.05 -5.57
C ILE A 31 -1.28 -5.19 -5.31
N TRP A 32 -1.50 -3.93 -4.96
CA TRP A 32 -0.47 -3.02 -4.49
C TRP A 32 -0.75 -2.66 -3.03
N VAL A 33 0.28 -2.77 -2.21
CA VAL A 33 0.29 -2.20 -0.86
C VAL A 33 1.16 -0.96 -0.91
N LEU A 34 0.64 0.18 -0.49
CA LEU A 34 1.33 1.47 -0.59
C LEU A 34 1.07 2.34 0.64
N ILE A 35 1.91 3.35 0.85
CA ILE A 35 1.65 4.39 1.85
C ILE A 35 1.26 5.65 1.10
N ASP A 36 0.06 6.13 1.34
CA ASP A 36 -0.43 7.35 0.73
C ASP A 36 0.42 8.56 1.19
N PRO A 37 1.06 9.32 0.27
CA PRO A 37 1.95 10.42 0.62
C PRO A 37 1.25 11.53 1.42
N ASP A 38 0.01 11.82 1.12
CA ASP A 38 -0.68 13.00 1.67
C ASP A 38 -1.25 12.71 3.05
N THR A 39 -1.91 11.56 3.19
CA THR A 39 -2.63 11.13 4.38
C THR A 39 -1.79 10.25 5.30
N LYS A 40 -0.66 9.73 4.82
CA LYS A 40 0.24 8.79 5.52
C LYS A 40 -0.50 7.53 6.03
N LYS A 41 -1.55 7.12 5.31
CA LYS A 41 -2.31 5.88 5.57
C LYS A 41 -1.72 4.73 4.76
N LEU A 42 -1.84 3.53 5.29
CA LEU A 42 -1.52 2.32 4.53
C LEU A 42 -2.71 1.99 3.64
N GLY A 43 -2.47 1.92 2.34
CA GLY A 43 -3.44 1.60 1.31
C GLY A 43 -3.22 0.20 0.74
N ILE A 44 -4.31 -0.48 0.40
CA ILE A 44 -4.32 -1.65 -0.47
C ILE A 44 -5.15 -1.27 -1.69
N VAL A 45 -4.57 -1.39 -2.87
CA VAL A 45 -5.23 -1.21 -4.16
C VAL A 45 -5.26 -2.56 -4.85
N VAL A 46 -6.44 -2.98 -5.30
CA VAL A 46 -6.65 -4.20 -6.07
C VAL A 46 -7.23 -3.82 -7.43
N LEU A 47 -6.59 -4.27 -8.51
CA LEU A 47 -7.09 -4.11 -9.88
C LEU A 47 -7.32 -5.46 -10.52
N ASN A 48 -8.53 -5.64 -11.05
CA ASN A 48 -8.81 -6.70 -12.02
C ASN A 48 -8.73 -6.10 -13.43
N PRO A 49 -7.71 -6.42 -14.24
CA PRO A 49 -7.49 -5.84 -15.56
C PRO A 49 -8.53 -6.31 -16.59
N ARG A 50 -9.22 -7.43 -16.32
CA ARG A 50 -10.22 -7.99 -17.23
C ARG A 50 -11.53 -7.24 -17.13
N THR A 51 -11.93 -6.86 -15.93
CA THR A 51 -13.16 -6.11 -15.67
C THR A 51 -12.92 -4.61 -15.58
N SER A 52 -11.65 -4.18 -15.52
CA SER A 52 -11.24 -2.81 -15.17
C SER A 52 -11.77 -2.35 -13.81
N GLU A 53 -12.13 -3.28 -12.93
CA GLU A 53 -12.59 -2.97 -11.59
C GLU A 53 -11.39 -2.68 -10.68
N GLN A 54 -11.42 -1.52 -10.03
CA GLN A 54 -10.44 -1.10 -9.04
C GLN A 54 -11.11 -0.97 -7.66
N ARG A 55 -10.51 -1.59 -6.64
CA ARG A 55 -10.95 -1.50 -5.25
C ARG A 55 -9.81 -1.00 -4.38
N GLU A 56 -10.14 -0.10 -3.47
CA GLU A 56 -9.15 0.55 -2.61
C GLU A 56 -9.61 0.56 -1.16
N SER A 57 -8.68 0.32 -0.23
CA SER A 57 -8.93 0.43 1.19
C SER A 57 -7.74 1.05 1.90
N PHE A 58 -8.00 2.06 2.75
CA PHE A 58 -6.96 2.80 3.46
C PHE A 58 -7.20 2.76 4.96
N ILE A 59 -6.16 2.38 5.71
CA ILE A 59 -6.20 2.31 7.18
C ILE A 59 -5.17 3.26 7.80
N LYS A 60 -5.55 3.85 8.94
CA LYS A 60 -4.62 4.63 9.76
C LYS A 60 -3.63 3.66 10.42
N VAL A 61 -2.35 3.90 10.19
CA VAL A 61 -1.26 3.15 10.81
C VAL A 61 -0.74 3.90 12.04
N ASN A 62 -0.75 3.20 13.18
CA ASN A 62 -0.21 3.71 14.46
C ASN A 62 1.27 3.32 14.66
N TYR A 63 1.85 2.63 13.69
CA TYR A 63 3.21 2.12 13.71
C TYR A 63 3.88 2.43 12.37
N CYS A 64 5.18 2.66 12.39
CA CYS A 64 6.00 2.82 11.20
C CYS A 64 6.07 1.46 10.47
N PRO A 65 5.66 1.34 9.21
CA PRO A 65 5.70 0.10 8.42
C PRO A 65 7.13 -0.29 8.01
N ILE A 66 8.12 0.59 8.15
CA ILE A 66 9.53 0.27 7.86
C ILE A 66 10.19 -0.37 9.08
N CYS A 67 10.08 0.28 10.25
CA CYS A 67 10.83 -0.13 11.45
C CYS A 67 9.98 -0.65 12.60
N GLY A 68 8.66 -0.74 12.43
CA GLY A 68 7.70 -1.22 13.43
C GLY A 68 7.49 -0.30 14.64
N ARG A 69 8.24 0.81 14.77
CA ARG A 69 8.12 1.71 15.93
C ARG A 69 6.75 2.39 15.96
N ARG A 70 6.18 2.49 17.15
CA ARG A 70 4.90 3.19 17.37
C ARG A 70 5.06 4.67 17.03
N ILE A 71 4.20 5.16 16.15
CA ILE A 71 4.09 6.58 15.84
C ILE A 71 3.33 7.19 17.02
N LYS A 72 4.05 7.89 17.91
CA LYS A 72 3.42 8.59 19.05
C LYS A 72 2.34 9.53 18.51
N LYS A 73 1.15 9.48 19.10
CA LYS A 73 0.04 10.42 18.82
C LYS A 73 0.46 11.84 19.13
#